data_AF-G5JEG1-F1
#
_entry.id   AF-G5JEG1-F1
#
_cell.length_a   1.000
_cell.length_b   1.000
_cell.length_c   1.000
_cell.angle_alpha   90.00
_cell.angle_beta   90.00
_cell.angle_gamma   90.00
#
_symmetry.space_group_name_H-M   'P 1'
#
loop_
_entity.id
_entity.type
_entity.pdbx_description
1 polymer ?
#
loop_
_entity_poly.entity_id
_entity_poly.type
_entity_poly.pdbx_seq_one_letter_code
_entity_poly.pdbx_strand_id
1 'polypeptide(L)'
;MGWLKHYGCHYTYDFSDIKRVVSFSTNNSSATLIINVRERLELHGPRSAGCGKGANTYQKNVTYWLEKEGTTWKINEYKVGS
;
A
#
# COMPACT_ATOMS: atom_id res chain seq x y z
N MET A 1 1.45 11.30 4.45
CA MET A 1 0.53 11.50 5.60
C MET A 1 0.26 12.98 5.91
N GLY A 2 1.27 13.86 5.94
CA GLY A 2 1.08 15.27 6.34
C GLY A 2 -0.03 16.02 5.58
N TRP A 3 -0.08 15.87 4.25
CA TRP A 3 -1.11 16.47 3.40
C TRP A 3 -2.54 16.05 3.80
N LEU A 4 -2.77 14.73 3.97
CA LEU A 4 -4.08 14.19 4.37
C LEU A 4 -4.56 14.80 5.68
N LYS A 5 -3.70 14.80 6.70
CA LYS A 5 -4.03 15.34 8.02
C LYS A 5 -4.30 16.85 7.97
N HIS A 6 -3.50 17.60 7.20
CA HIS A 6 -3.66 19.04 7.06
C HIS A 6 -5.02 19.42 6.43
N TYR A 7 -5.49 18.66 5.45
CA TYR A 7 -6.75 18.92 4.75
C TYR A 7 -7.95 18.15 5.31
N GLY A 8 -7.81 17.46 6.44
CA GLY A 8 -8.89 16.67 7.04
C GLY A 8 -9.34 15.50 6.17
N CYS A 9 -8.46 14.99 5.30
CA CYS A 9 -8.74 13.88 4.42
C CYS A 9 -8.19 12.57 4.98
N HIS A 10 -8.86 11.47 4.67
CA HIS A 10 -8.41 10.14 5.07
C HIS A 10 -8.91 9.08 4.10
N TYR A 11 -8.20 7.96 4.05
CA TYR A 11 -8.62 6.79 3.28
C TYR A 11 -9.33 5.80 4.20
N THR A 12 -10.42 5.22 3.74
CA THR A 12 -10.96 3.97 4.28
C THR A 12 -10.70 2.84 3.28
N TYR A 13 -10.59 1.62 3.79
CA TYR A 13 -10.45 0.41 2.99
C TYR A 13 -11.62 -0.51 3.31
N ASP A 14 -12.41 -0.86 2.30
CA ASP A 14 -13.44 -1.90 2.43
C ASP A 14 -12.78 -3.28 2.50
N PHE A 15 -11.73 -3.47 1.68
CA PHE A 15 -10.86 -4.64 1.74
C PHE A 15 -9.46 -4.29 1.21
N SER A 16 -8.49 -5.09 1.67
CA SER A 16 -7.09 -5.05 1.23
C SER A 16 -6.51 -6.46 1.24
N ASP A 17 -6.74 -7.18 0.15
CA ASP A 17 -6.49 -8.62 0.06
C ASP A 17 -5.22 -8.92 -0.71
N ILE A 18 -4.34 -9.74 -0.13
CA ILE A 18 -3.29 -10.41 -0.89
C ILE A 18 -3.94 -11.56 -1.67
N LYS A 19 -3.97 -11.47 -3.01
CA LYS A 19 -4.52 -12.52 -3.86
C LYS A 19 -3.54 -13.63 -4.15
N ARG A 20 -2.26 -13.30 -4.30
CA ARG A 20 -1.17 -14.27 -4.42
C ARG A 20 0.19 -13.62 -4.23
N VAL A 21 1.16 -14.44 -3.86
CA VAL A 21 2.59 -14.11 -4.01
C VAL A 21 2.96 -14.31 -5.48
N VAL A 22 3.53 -13.28 -6.10
CA VAL A 22 4.04 -13.32 -7.47
C VAL A 22 5.47 -13.80 -7.49
N SER A 23 6.30 -13.26 -6.60
CA SER A 23 7.67 -13.71 -6.38
C SER A 23 8.14 -13.32 -5.00
N PHE A 24 9.09 -14.10 -4.47
CA PHE A 24 9.76 -13.81 -3.22
C PHE A 24 11.22 -14.19 -3.34
N SER A 25 12.10 -13.29 -2.94
CA SER A 25 13.55 -13.49 -2.90
C SER A 25 14.08 -12.88 -1.60
N THR A 26 15.05 -13.54 -0.96
CA THR A 26 15.56 -13.12 0.34
C THR A 26 17.02 -13.50 0.52
N ASN A 27 17.72 -12.72 1.36
CA ASN A 27 19.00 -13.05 1.95
C ASN A 27 18.96 -12.76 3.47
N ASN A 28 20.11 -12.78 4.14
CA ASN A 28 20.18 -12.62 5.60
C ASN A 28 19.68 -11.26 6.13
N SER A 29 19.70 -10.20 5.32
CA SER A 29 19.38 -8.83 5.74
C SER A 29 18.33 -8.12 4.89
N SER A 30 18.03 -8.60 3.69
CA SER A 30 17.04 -8.00 2.79
C SER A 30 16.15 -9.03 2.11
N ALA A 31 14.97 -8.59 1.70
CA ALA A 31 14.06 -9.39 0.89
C ALA A 31 13.32 -8.52 -0.13
N THR A 32 12.97 -9.12 -1.27
CA THR A 32 12.08 -8.54 -2.26
C THR A 32 10.85 -9.41 -2.36
N LEU A 33 9.68 -8.83 -2.13
CA LEU A 33 8.39 -9.50 -2.18
C LEU A 33 7.51 -8.81 -3.21
N ILE A 34 7.11 -9.55 -4.25
CA ILE A 34 6.09 -9.07 -5.20
C ILE A 34 4.80 -9.82 -4.91
N ILE A 35 3.75 -9.08 -4.57
CA ILE A 35 2.41 -9.64 -4.33
C ILE A 35 1.39 -8.98 -5.25
N ASN A 36 0.35 -9.73 -5.61
CA ASN A 36 -0.82 -9.15 -6.24
C ASN A 36 -1.84 -8.80 -5.15
N VAL A 37 -2.16 -7.52 -5.01
CA VAL A 37 -3.11 -7.00 -4.02
C VAL A 37 -4.37 -6.55 -4.74
N ARG A 38 -5.53 -6.89 -4.18
CA ARG A 38 -6.83 -6.34 -4.58
C ARG A 38 -7.33 -5.47 -3.44
N GLU A 39 -7.60 -4.19 -3.72
CA GLU A 39 -8.07 -3.25 -2.72
C GLU A 39 -9.31 -2.50 -3.21
N ARG A 40 -10.15 -2.11 -2.26
CA ARG A 40 -11.21 -1.14 -2.47
C ARG A 40 -11.11 -0.08 -1.39
N LEU A 41 -10.92 1.17 -1.82
CA LEU A 41 -10.62 2.30 -0.95
C LEU A 41 -11.40 3.53 -1.37
N GLU A 42 -11.70 4.38 -0.40
CA GLU A 42 -12.40 5.66 -0.61
C GLU A 42 -11.62 6.79 0.05
N LEU A 43 -11.50 7.94 -0.66
CA LEU A 43 -10.85 9.13 -0.14
C LEU A 43 -11.90 10.08 0.41
N HIS A 44 -12.03 10.10 1.73
CA HIS A 44 -12.93 10.98 2.46
C HIS A 44 -12.33 12.37 2.68
N GLY A 45 -13.20 13.36 2.86
CA GLY A 45 -12.83 14.73 3.17
C GLY A 45 -13.44 15.77 2.22
N PRO A 46 -13.09 17.05 2.40
CA PRO A 46 -13.64 18.14 1.61
C PRO A 46 -13.29 18.02 0.12
N ARG A 47 -14.30 18.09 -0.75
CA ARG A 47 -14.08 18.13 -2.21
C ARG A 47 -13.22 19.31 -2.66
N SER A 48 -13.29 20.44 -1.95
CA SER A 48 -12.46 21.62 -2.20
C SER A 48 -10.96 21.36 -2.03
N ALA A 49 -10.57 20.35 -1.25
CA ALA A 49 -9.18 19.92 -1.07
C ALA A 49 -8.77 18.82 -2.07
N GLY A 50 -9.64 18.47 -3.03
CA GLY A 50 -9.42 17.35 -3.96
C GLY A 50 -9.73 15.95 -3.38
N CYS A 51 -10.32 15.91 -2.18
CA CYS A 51 -10.82 14.70 -1.53
C CYS A 51 -12.28 14.43 -1.93
N GLY A 52 -12.95 13.49 -1.27
CA GLY A 52 -14.34 13.14 -1.58
C GLY A 52 -14.50 12.47 -2.93
N LYS A 53 -13.47 11.70 -3.34
CA LYS A 53 -13.56 10.82 -4.51
C LYS A 53 -14.23 9.53 -4.05
N GLY A 54 -15.24 9.08 -4.80
CA GLY A 54 -15.95 7.83 -4.49
C GLY A 54 -15.01 6.63 -4.49
N ALA A 55 -15.51 5.51 -3.95
CA ALA A 55 -14.73 4.29 -3.82
C ALA A 55 -14.12 3.83 -5.15
N ASN A 56 -12.83 3.51 -5.12
CA ASN A 56 -12.09 2.94 -6.23
C ASN A 56 -11.72 1.50 -5.89
N THR A 57 -11.86 0.59 -6.86
CA THR A 57 -11.42 -0.80 -6.73
C THR A 57 -10.31 -1.08 -7.73
N TYR A 58 -9.19 -1.62 -7.26
CA TYR A 58 -8.10 -2.01 -8.14
C TYR A 58 -7.48 -3.35 -7.74
N GLN A 59 -6.78 -3.97 -8.69
CA GLN A 59 -5.96 -5.14 -8.46
C GLN A 59 -4.63 -4.96 -9.17
N LYS A 60 -3.53 -4.91 -8.41
CA LYS A 60 -2.19 -4.57 -8.94
C LYS A 60 -1.11 -5.41 -8.28
N ASN A 61 0.00 -5.58 -8.99
CA ASN A 61 1.21 -6.09 -8.37
C ASN A 61 1.86 -4.96 -7.56
N VAL A 62 2.29 -5.27 -6.35
CA VAL A 62 3.05 -4.36 -5.48
C VAL A 62 4.36 -5.05 -5.14
N THR A 63 5.47 -4.35 -5.38
CA THR A 63 6.80 -4.77 -4.95
C THR A 63 7.10 -4.13 -3.61
N TYR A 64 7.51 -4.92 -2.64
CA TYR A 64 8.03 -4.48 -1.35
C TYR A 64 9.50 -4.87 -1.25
N TRP A 65 10.33 -3.91 -0.86
CA TRP A 65 11.71 -4.14 -0.45
C TRP A 65 11.76 -4.10 1.07
N LEU A 66 12.16 -5.21 1.67
CA LEU A 66 12.22 -5.39 3.11
C LEU A 66 13.65 -5.41 3.60
N GLU A 67 13.86 -4.85 4.78
CA GLU A 67 15.11 -4.90 5.51
C GLU A 67 14.88 -5.54 6.88
N LYS A 68 15.86 -6.32 7.34
CA LYS A 68 15.80 -7.02 8.61
C LYS A 68 16.40 -6.15 9.71
N GLU A 69 15.60 -5.85 10.73
CA GLU A 69 16.03 -5.18 11.95
C GLU A 69 15.89 -6.15 13.13
N GLY A 70 17.02 -6.74 13.53
CA GLY A 70 17.04 -7.83 14.51
C GLY A 70 16.27 -9.06 14.01
N THR A 71 15.17 -9.40 14.67
CA THR A 71 14.28 -10.50 14.28
C THR A 71 13.07 -10.05 13.45
N THR A 72 12.93 -8.75 13.19
CA THR A 72 11.75 -8.16 12.55
C THR A 72 12.09 -7.73 11.13
N TRP A 73 11.21 -8.04 10.17
CA TRP A 73 11.28 -7.48 8.82
C TRP A 73 10.48 -6.19 8.76
N LYS A 74 11.08 -5.13 8.22
CA LYS A 74 10.43 -3.84 7.97
C LYS A 74 10.36 -3.59 6.48
N ILE A 75 9.27 -2.98 6.03
CA ILE A 75 9.16 -2.48 4.66
C ILE A 75 9.96 -1.18 4.59
N ASN A 76 11.04 -1.18 3.80
CA ASN A 76 11.85 0.01 3.57
C ASN A 76 11.28 0.82 2.38
N GLU A 77 10.94 0.13 1.29
CA GLU A 77 10.39 0.74 0.09
C GLU A 77 9.23 -0.11 -0.46
N TYR A 78 8.33 0.54 -1.19
CA TYR A 78 7.32 -0.15 -1.98
C TYR A 78 7.09 0.55 -3.32
N LYS A 79 6.67 -0.22 -4.32
CA LYS A 79 6.29 0.27 -5.65
C LYS A 79 5.03 -0.44 -6.13
N VAL A 80 4.03 0.35 -6.49
CA VAL A 80 2.82 -0.16 -7.13
C VAL A 80 3.07 -0.28 -8.62
N GLY A 81 2.79 -1.44 -9.19
CA GLY A 81 2.85 -1.68 -10.63
C GLY A 81 1.84 -0.83 -11.39
N SER A 82 2.19 -0.45 -12.62
CA SER A 82 1.33 0.31 -13.53
C SER A 82 0.06 -0.48 -13.86
#